data_AF-A0A8T1SN70-F1
#
_entry.id   AF-A0A8T1SN70-F1
#
_cell.length_a   1.000
_cell.length_b   1.000
_cell.length_c   1.000
_cell.angle_alpha   90.00
_cell.angle_beta   90.00
_cell.angle_gamma   90.00
#
_symmetry.space_group_name_H-M   'P 1'
#
loop_
_entity.id
_entity.type
_entity.pdbx_description
1 polymer ?
#
loop_
_entity_poly.entity_id
_entity_poly.type
_entity_poly.pdbx_seq_one_letter_code
_entity_poly.pdbx_strand_id
1 'polypeptide(L)'
;MVETTQEANTAFRRQITIVLMKESESVEDYCIYCNPVDCEKESEDRTTVQCDSCHRWAHMPCIPEGTNQGKLTNEKQEYKCKKCA
;
A
#
# COMPACT_ATOMS: atom_id res chain seq x y z
N MET A 1 22.69 -3.82 38.79
CA MET A 1 21.57 -2.98 38.27
C MET A 1 21.68 -2.64 36.79
N VAL A 2 22.81 -2.87 36.11
CA VAL A 2 22.93 -2.61 34.65
C VAL A 2 22.32 -3.73 33.79
N GLU A 3 22.42 -4.99 34.24
CA GLU A 3 21.91 -6.17 33.53
C GLU A 3 20.38 -6.18 33.44
N THR A 4 19.69 -5.81 34.51
CA THR A 4 18.22 -5.65 34.57
C THR A 4 17.69 -4.65 33.55
N THR A 5 18.47 -3.62 33.19
CA THR A 5 18.08 -2.60 32.22
C THR A 5 18.28 -3.09 30.78
N GLN A 6 19.29 -3.92 30.53
CA GLN A 6 19.56 -4.51 29.22
C GLN A 6 18.50 -5.53 28.81
N GLU A 7 18.11 -6.40 29.75
CA GLU A 7 17.04 -7.39 29.55
C GLU A 7 15.69 -6.70 29.33
N ALA A 8 15.38 -5.69 30.15
CA ALA A 8 14.17 -4.87 29.98
C ALA A 8 14.16 -4.17 28.61
N ASN A 9 15.27 -3.55 28.19
CA ASN A 9 15.38 -2.92 26.87
C ASN A 9 15.19 -3.90 25.72
N THR A 10 15.70 -5.13 25.87
CA THR A 10 15.54 -6.18 24.86
C THR A 10 14.08 -6.61 24.77
N ALA A 11 13.41 -6.80 25.90
CA ALA A 11 11.99 -7.10 25.94
C ALA A 11 11.13 -5.99 25.31
N PHE A 12 11.43 -4.72 25.62
CA PHE A 12 10.76 -3.56 25.01
C PHE A 12 10.94 -3.51 23.49
N ARG A 13 12.17 -3.68 22.99
CA ARG A 13 12.44 -3.71 21.54
C ARG A 13 11.66 -4.84 20.86
N ARG A 14 11.58 -6.01 21.49
CA ARG A 14 10.82 -7.15 20.97
C ARG A 14 9.33 -6.85 20.89
N GLN A 15 8.77 -6.20 21.91
CA GLN A 15 7.36 -5.77 21.90
C GLN A 15 7.08 -4.74 20.81
N ILE A 16 7.96 -3.75 20.62
CA ILE A 16 7.85 -2.78 19.52
C ILE A 16 7.87 -3.50 18.17
N THR A 17 8.80 -4.42 17.95
CA THR A 17 8.86 -5.19 16.69
C THR A 17 7.58 -6.00 16.46
N ILE A 18 7.02 -6.64 17.50
CA ILE A 18 5.77 -7.40 17.37
C ILE A 18 4.60 -6.49 17.02
N VAL A 19 4.50 -5.30 17.64
CA VAL A 19 3.47 -4.32 17.31
C VAL A 19 3.62 -3.84 15.88
N LEU A 20 4.82 -3.45 15.46
CA LEU A 20 5.11 -3.02 14.08
C LEU A 20 4.80 -4.11 13.05
N MET A 21 5.05 -5.38 13.37
CA MET A 21 4.71 -6.52 12.49
C MET A 21 3.20 -6.81 12.45
N LYS A 22 2.47 -6.51 13.52
CA LYS A 22 1.01 -6.67 13.59
C LYS A 22 0.27 -5.52 12.91
N GLU A 23 0.80 -4.31 13.04
CA GLU A 23 0.26 -3.09 12.45
C GLU A 23 0.78 -2.83 11.03
N SER A 24 1.80 -3.57 10.58
CA SER A 24 2.14 -3.60 9.17
C SER A 24 1.06 -4.36 8.41
N GLU A 25 -0.04 -3.67 8.11
CA GLU A 25 -0.75 -3.93 6.87
C GLU A 25 0.30 -3.94 5.76
N SER A 26 0.20 -4.89 4.82
CA SER A 26 1.21 -5.01 3.79
C SER A 26 1.26 -3.67 3.04
N VAL A 27 2.46 -3.06 2.90
CA VAL A 27 2.63 -1.81 2.12
C VAL A 27 2.10 -1.98 0.69
N GLU A 28 1.95 -3.24 0.28
CA GLU A 28 1.37 -3.70 -0.98
C GLU A 28 -0.09 -3.27 -1.10
N ASP A 29 -0.90 -3.37 -0.03
CA ASP A 29 -2.34 -3.03 0.02
C ASP A 29 -2.63 -1.53 -0.08
N TYR A 30 -1.64 -0.68 0.19
CA TYR A 30 -1.80 0.76 0.11
C TYR A 30 -1.71 1.28 -1.33
N CYS A 31 -2.59 2.22 -1.65
CA CYS A 31 -2.55 2.88 -2.93
C CYS A 31 -1.21 3.60 -3.15
N ILE A 32 -0.56 3.29 -4.28
CA ILE A 32 0.74 3.85 -4.66
C ILE A 32 0.76 5.38 -4.82
N TYR A 33 -0.41 6.01 -4.93
CA TYR A 33 -0.55 7.44 -5.18
C TYR A 33 -0.97 8.24 -3.94
N CYS A 34 -1.98 7.79 -3.18
CA CYS A 34 -2.44 8.53 -2.00
C CYS A 34 -1.89 7.95 -0.68
N ASN A 35 -1.51 6.67 -0.65
CA ASN A 35 -0.97 5.95 0.52
C ASN A 35 -1.97 5.52 1.62
N PRO A 36 -3.29 5.76 1.52
CA PRO A 36 -4.30 4.95 2.21
C PRO A 36 -4.69 3.65 1.51
N VAL A 37 -5.29 2.73 2.27
CA VAL A 37 -6.04 1.56 1.77
C VAL A 37 -7.37 1.99 1.16
N ASP A 38 -8.08 2.91 1.82
CA ASP A 38 -9.35 3.48 1.33
C ASP A 38 -9.15 4.88 0.75
N CYS A 39 -9.73 5.14 -0.42
CA CYS A 39 -9.64 6.45 -1.05
C CYS A 39 -10.59 7.45 -0.38
N GLU A 40 -10.05 8.59 0.09
CA GLU A 40 -10.87 9.71 0.61
C GLU A 40 -11.55 10.53 -0.50
N LYS A 41 -11.22 10.29 -1.78
CA LYS A 41 -11.86 11.00 -2.87
C LYS A 41 -13.29 10.48 -3.03
N GLU A 42 -14.25 11.40 -3.02
CA GLU A 42 -15.64 11.13 -3.40
C GLU A 42 -15.67 10.69 -4.87
N SER A 43 -15.72 9.37 -5.10
CA SER A 43 -15.92 8.76 -6.40
C SER A 43 -16.96 7.65 -6.29
N GLU A 44 -17.79 7.53 -7.32
CA GLU A 44 -18.70 6.38 -7.47
C GLU A 44 -17.89 5.08 -7.71
N ASP A 45 -16.72 5.22 -8.32
CA ASP A 45 -15.81 4.12 -8.59
C ASP A 45 -14.72 4.03 -7.51
N ARG A 46 -14.96 3.16 -6.53
CA ARG A 46 -14.01 2.82 -5.45
C ARG A 46 -13.12 1.62 -5.81
N THR A 47 -13.11 1.19 -7.07
CA THR A 47 -12.31 0.04 -7.47
C THR A 47 -10.82 0.33 -7.41
N THR A 48 -10.07 -0.72 -7.08
CA THR A 48 -8.61 -0.73 -7.10
C THR A 48 -8.13 -1.61 -8.24
N VAL A 49 -6.96 -1.26 -8.78
CA VAL A 49 -6.25 -2.03 -9.79
C VAL A 49 -4.83 -2.30 -9.31
N GLN A 50 -4.32 -3.51 -9.57
CA GLN A 50 -2.97 -3.90 -9.21
C GLN A 50 -2.04 -3.75 -10.41
N CYS A 51 -0.86 -3.16 -10.20
CA CYS A 51 0.15 -3.08 -11.26
C CYS A 51 0.76 -4.44 -11.55
N ASP A 52 0.77 -4.87 -12.81
CA ASP A 52 1.33 -6.17 -13.22
C ASP A 52 2.85 -6.28 -13.06
N SER A 53 3.57 -5.17 -12.88
CA SER A 53 5.03 -5.15 -12.77
C SER A 53 5.53 -5.09 -11.33
N CYS A 54 4.94 -4.24 -10.49
CA CYS A 54 5.38 -4.05 -9.10
C CYS A 54 4.39 -4.57 -8.06
N HIS A 55 3.26 -5.12 -8.50
CA HIS A 55 2.19 -5.67 -7.66
C HIS A 55 1.59 -4.70 -6.63
N ARG A 56 1.87 -3.40 -6.75
CA ARG A 56 1.26 -2.36 -5.90
C ARG A 56 -0.14 -1.99 -6.39
N TRP A 57 -1.04 -1.72 -5.46
CA TRP A 57 -2.39 -1.28 -5.74
C TRP A 57 -2.49 0.22 -6.03
N ALA A 58 -3.48 0.60 -6.81
CA ALA A 58 -3.87 1.98 -7.07
C ALA A 58 -5.40 2.08 -7.09
N HIS A 59 -5.96 3.10 -6.42
CA HIS A 59 -7.36 3.45 -6.63
C HIS A 59 -7.55 4.02 -8.03
N MET A 60 -8.61 3.61 -8.72
CA MET A 60 -8.95 4.15 -10.05
C MET A 60 -8.97 5.70 -10.10
N PRO A 61 -9.53 6.43 -9.12
CA PRO A 61 -9.52 7.90 -9.07
C PRO A 61 -8.15 8.54 -8.76
N CYS A 62 -7.19 7.74 -8.31
CA CYS A 62 -5.84 8.20 -7.98
C CYS A 62 -4.87 8.05 -9.15
N ILE A 63 -5.25 7.28 -10.18
CA ILE A 63 -4.45 7.12 -11.38
C ILE A 63 -4.40 8.46 -12.14
N PRO A 64 -3.21 8.95 -12.52
CA PRO A 64 -3.09 10.17 -13.30
C PRO A 64 -3.67 10.02 -14.71
N GLU A 65 -4.32 11.07 -15.21
CA GLU A 65 -4.77 11.15 -16.61
C GLU A 65 -3.63 10.86 -17.58
N GLY A 66 -3.92 10.12 -18.66
CA GLY A 66 -2.92 9.68 -19.63
C GLY A 66 -2.18 8.39 -19.26
N THR A 67 -2.29 7.92 -18.00
CA THR A 67 -2.15 6.48 -17.72
C THR A 67 -3.32 5.77 -18.41
N ASN A 68 -3.22 4.49 -18.79
CA ASN A 68 -4.25 3.74 -19.54
C ASN A 68 -5.62 3.57 -18.81
N GLN A 69 -5.97 4.47 -17.90
CA GLN A 69 -7.16 4.59 -17.07
C GLN A 69 -8.47 4.37 -17.86
N GLY A 70 -8.62 4.99 -19.04
CA GLY A 70 -9.80 4.81 -19.91
C GLY A 70 -9.93 3.42 -20.54
N LYS A 71 -8.92 2.55 -20.40
CA LYS A 71 -8.92 1.18 -20.91
C LYS A 71 -9.05 0.12 -19.81
N LEU A 72 -8.90 0.49 -18.54
CA LEU A 72 -8.98 -0.43 -17.39
C LEU A 72 -10.42 -0.89 -17.09
N THR A 73 -11.42 -0.23 -17.66
CA THR A 73 -12.84 -0.54 -17.48
C THR A 73 -13.36 -1.62 -18.44
N ASN A 74 -12.55 -2.07 -19.40
CA ASN A 74 -12.88 -3.16 -20.33
C ASN A 74 -11.93 -4.35 -20.11
N GLU A 75 -12.51 -5.53 -19.95
CA GLU A 75 -11.86 -6.72 -19.39
C GLU A 75 -10.56 -7.13 -20.10
N LYS A 76 -9.51 -7.37 -19.30
CA LYS A 76 -8.20 -7.99 -19.61
C LYS A 76 -7.13 -7.12 -20.27
N GLN A 77 -6.88 -5.91 -19.77
CA GLN A 77 -5.70 -5.14 -20.18
C GLN A 77 -4.71 -4.94 -19.03
N GLU A 78 -3.43 -5.18 -19.30
CA GLU A 78 -2.34 -5.03 -18.33
C GLU A 78 -2.25 -3.57 -17.83
N TYR A 79 -2.18 -3.40 -16.52
CA TYR A 79 -1.95 -2.13 -15.86
C TYR A 79 -0.49 -1.99 -15.42
N LYS A 80 0.19 -0.97 -15.97
CA LYS A 80 1.48 -0.51 -15.46
C LYS A 80 1.32 0.85 -14.80
N CYS A 81 1.70 0.95 -13.53
CA CYS A 81 1.70 2.22 -12.81
C CYS A 81 2.74 3.17 -13.42
N LYS A 82 2.63 4.47 -13.12
CA LYS A 82 3.55 5.50 -13.65
C LYS A 82 5.03 5.21 -13.39
N LYS A 83 5.37 4.45 -12.34
CA LYS A 83 6.75 4.09 -12.00
C LYS A 83 7.29 2.89 -12.80
N CYS A 84 6.40 2.09 -13.39
CA CYS A 84 6.73 0.86 -14.11
C CYS A 84 6.40 0.91 -15.61
N ALA A 85 5.76 1.99 -16.05
CA ALA A 85 5.40 2.24 -17.44
C ALA A 85 6.58 2.82 -18.25
#